data_AF-A0A7C4KR38-F1
#
_entry.id   AF-A0A7C4KR38-F1
#
_cell.length_a   1.000
_cell.length_b   1.000
_cell.length_c   1.000
_cell.angle_alpha   90.00
_cell.angle_beta   90.00
_cell.angle_gamma   90.00
#
_symmetry.space_group_name_H-M   'P 1'
#
loop_
_entity.id
_entity.type
_entity.pdbx_description
1 polymer ?
#
loop_
_entity_poly.entity_id
_entity_poly.type
_entity_poly.pdbx_seq_one_letter_code
_entity_poly.pdbx_strand_id
1 'polypeptide(L)'
;MKSATLIALCLAALSLALVAGGCGPVESTHLILKADTALEGARVADAEKKSPYEYVSAEQYLHKAREKWGTSDFEYSIDYARKAKALSEKARERSLKPEE
;
A
#
# COMPACT_ATOMS: atom_id res chain seq x y z
N MET A 1 -46.04 -11.02 0.71
CA MET A 1 -45.53 -9.89 -0.11
C MET A 1 -44.52 -9.03 0.62
N LYS A 2 -44.80 -8.52 1.84
CA LYS A 2 -43.86 -7.70 2.64
C LYS A 2 -42.51 -8.38 2.93
N SER A 3 -42.50 -9.69 3.19
CA SER A 3 -41.29 -10.47 3.48
C SER A 3 -40.34 -10.59 2.29
N ALA A 4 -40.89 -10.72 1.07
CA ALA A 4 -40.08 -10.79 -0.16
C ALA A 4 -39.42 -9.43 -0.48
N THR A 5 -40.11 -8.32 -0.21
CA THR A 5 -39.58 -6.97 -0.39
C THR A 5 -38.46 -6.66 0.61
N LEU A 6 -38.59 -7.12 1.87
CA LEU A 6 -37.55 -6.97 2.88
C LEU A 6 -36.29 -7.79 2.55
N ILE A 7 -36.46 -9.03 2.07
CA ILE A 7 -35.34 -9.88 1.65
C ILE A 7 -34.59 -9.24 0.46
N ALA A 8 -35.32 -8.72 -0.53
CA ALA A 8 -34.72 -8.02 -1.67
C ALA A 8 -33.94 -6.77 -1.24
N LEU A 9 -34.46 -6.01 -0.27
CA LEU A 9 -33.78 -4.82 0.26
C LEU A 9 -32.49 -5.18 1.02
N CYS A 10 -32.52 -6.24 1.82
CA CYS A 10 -31.33 -6.73 2.55
C CYS A 10 -30.26 -7.27 1.59
N LEU A 11 -30.65 -8.00 0.54
CA LEU A 11 -29.72 -8.47 -0.49
C LEU A 11 -29.08 -7.30 -1.24
N ALA A 12 -29.86 -6.29 -1.63
CA ALA A 12 -29.35 -5.09 -2.29
C ALA A 12 -28.35 -4.32 -1.40
N ALA A 13 -28.67 -4.16 -0.12
CA ALA A 13 -27.79 -3.51 0.86
C ALA A 13 -26.48 -4.30 1.07
N LEU A 14 -26.55 -5.63 1.15
CA LEU A 14 -25.37 -6.48 1.30
C LEU A 14 -24.48 -6.43 0.05
N SER A 15 -25.07 -6.46 -1.15
CA SER A 15 -24.31 -6.30 -2.40
C SER A 15 -23.62 -4.94 -2.49
N LEU A 16 -24.26 -3.87 -2.01
CA LEU A 16 -23.65 -2.54 -2.01
C LEU A 16 -22.52 -2.43 -0.98
N ALA A 17 -22.66 -3.07 0.19
CA ALA A 17 -21.62 -3.13 1.21
C ALA A 17 -20.37 -3.88 0.74
N LEU A 18 -20.54 -4.97 -0.03
CA LEU A 18 -19.42 -5.71 -0.63
C LEU A 18 -18.63 -4.91 -1.66
N VAL A 19 -19.27 -3.96 -2.35
CA VAL A 19 -18.62 -3.10 -3.35
C VAL A 19 -17.98 -1.85 -2.71
N ALA A 20 -18.55 -1.36 -1.60
CA ALA A 20 -18.07 -0.16 -0.92
C ALA A 20 -16.86 -0.42 0.00
N GLY A 21 -16.71 -1.62 0.56
CA GLY A 21 -15.51 -2.02 1.26
C GLY A 21 -14.43 -2.44 0.27
N GLY A 22 -13.42 -1.60 0.04
CA GLY A 22 -12.28 -1.96 -0.81
C GLY A 22 -11.77 -3.34 -0.40
N CYS A 23 -11.86 -4.31 -1.32
CA CYS A 23 -11.43 -5.65 -1.01
C CYS A 23 -9.94 -5.62 -0.67
N GLY A 24 -9.57 -6.05 0.54
CA GLY A 24 -8.19 -6.05 1.04
C GLY A 24 -7.13 -6.50 0.00
N PRO A 25 -7.40 -7.52 -0.85
CA PRO A 25 -6.50 -7.90 -1.93
C PRO A 25 -6.20 -6.78 -2.94
N VAL A 26 -7.20 -6.02 -3.37
CA VAL A 26 -7.01 -4.95 -4.39
C VAL A 26 -6.29 -3.75 -3.78
N GLU A 27 -6.67 -3.34 -2.57
CA GLU A 27 -6.01 -2.20 -1.92
C GLU A 27 -4.54 -2.50 -1.61
N SER A 28 -4.24 -3.66 -1.03
CA SER A 28 -2.86 -4.09 -0.75
C SER A 28 -2.02 -4.16 -2.02
N THR A 29 -2.53 -4.79 -3.09
CA THR A 29 -1.85 -4.87 -4.39
C THR A 29 -1.55 -3.47 -4.95
N HIS A 30 -2.54 -2.57 -4.92
CA HIS A 30 -2.38 -1.19 -5.40
C HIS A 30 -1.32 -0.42 -4.61
N LEU A 31 -1.30 -0.57 -3.29
CA LEU A 31 -0.32 0.09 -2.43
C LEU A 31 1.09 -0.47 -2.61
N ILE A 32 1.24 -1.79 -2.80
CA ILE A 32 2.52 -2.40 -3.15
C ILE A 32 3.06 -1.80 -4.46
N LEU A 33 2.24 -1.70 -5.50
CA LEU A 33 2.64 -1.10 -6.78
C LEU A 33 3.06 0.38 -6.65
N LYS A 34 2.35 1.15 -5.81
CA LYS A 34 2.72 2.54 -5.50
C LYS A 34 4.04 2.63 -4.74
N ALA A 35 4.25 1.75 -3.78
CA ALA A 35 5.49 1.69 -3.00
C ALA A 35 6.68 1.29 -3.90
N ASP A 36 6.51 0.30 -4.78
CA ASP A 36 7.50 -0.07 -5.81
C ASP A 36 7.91 1.12 -6.67
N THR A 37 6.91 1.82 -7.23
CA THR A 37 7.16 2.99 -8.08
C THR A 37 7.89 4.09 -7.32
N ALA A 38 7.55 4.32 -6.05
CA ALA A 38 8.20 5.31 -5.21
C ALA A 38 9.66 4.91 -4.87
N LEU A 39 9.90 3.64 -4.54
CA LEU A 39 11.22 3.10 -4.22
C LEU A 39 12.16 3.21 -5.41
N GLU A 40 11.67 2.87 -6.61
CA GLU A 40 12.42 3.05 -7.84
C GLU A 40 12.75 4.52 -8.10
N GLY A 41 11.79 5.41 -7.82
CA GLY A 41 12.02 6.86 -7.85
C GLY A 41 13.10 7.32 -6.86
N ALA A 42 13.24 6.68 -5.71
CA ALA A 42 14.31 6.93 -4.76
C ALA A 42 15.66 6.38 -5.25
N ARG A 43 15.66 5.17 -5.82
CA ARG A 43 16.84 4.54 -6.41
C ARG A 43 17.46 5.40 -7.51
N VAL A 44 16.62 5.92 -8.43
CA VAL A 44 17.05 6.83 -9.50
C VAL A 44 17.66 8.13 -8.95
N ALA A 45 17.25 8.58 -7.75
CA ALA A 45 17.83 9.74 -7.08
C ALA A 45 19.15 9.41 -6.31
N ASP A 46 19.70 8.21 -6.45
CA ASP A 46 20.87 7.69 -5.72
C ASP A 46 20.66 7.63 -4.19
N ALA A 47 19.42 7.35 -3.77
CA ALA A 47 19.06 7.33 -2.35
C ALA A 47 19.76 6.22 -1.54
N GLU A 48 20.23 5.16 -2.21
CA GLU A 48 21.10 4.14 -1.60
C GLU A 48 22.33 4.75 -0.92
N LYS A 49 22.89 5.81 -1.50
CA LYS A 49 24.07 6.51 -0.97
C LYS A 49 23.70 7.75 -0.16
N LYS A 50 22.74 8.53 -0.67
CA LYS A 50 22.40 9.85 -0.10
C LYS A 50 21.40 9.80 1.05
N SER A 51 20.57 8.76 1.12
CA SER A 51 19.57 8.58 2.17
C SER A 51 19.41 7.10 2.56
N PRO A 52 20.50 6.42 2.96
CA PRO A 52 20.54 4.95 3.09
C PRO A 52 19.52 4.42 4.10
N TYR A 53 19.31 5.13 5.21
CA TYR A 53 18.35 4.69 6.23
C TYR A 53 16.92 4.61 5.68
N GLU A 54 16.43 5.68 5.05
CA GLU A 54 15.10 5.69 4.46
C GLU A 54 14.96 4.70 3.30
N TYR A 55 15.98 4.61 2.43
CA TYR A 55 15.96 3.72 1.29
C TYR A 55 15.88 2.25 1.71
N VAL A 56 16.82 1.80 2.55
CA VAL A 56 16.86 0.41 3.03
C VAL A 56 15.62 0.09 3.84
N SER A 57 15.16 1.02 4.69
CA SER A 57 13.91 0.82 5.43
C SER A 57 12.73 0.63 4.49
N ALA A 58 12.63 1.42 3.41
CA ALA A 58 11.58 1.28 2.41
C ALA A 58 11.61 -0.09 1.72
N GLU A 59 12.78 -0.58 1.32
CA GLU A 59 12.95 -1.92 0.76
C GLU A 59 12.45 -3.02 1.71
N GLN A 60 12.84 -2.95 2.99
CA GLN A 60 12.45 -3.95 3.98
C GLN A 60 10.95 -3.93 4.26
N TYR A 61 10.33 -2.75 4.34
CA TYR A 61 8.87 -2.66 4.49
C TYR A 61 8.13 -3.15 3.25
N LEU A 62 8.65 -2.88 2.05
CA LEU A 62 8.04 -3.37 0.82
C LEU A 62 8.14 -4.89 0.70
N HIS A 63 9.29 -5.45 1.07
CA HIS A 63 9.46 -6.89 1.20
C HIS A 63 8.44 -7.48 2.20
N LYS A 64 8.31 -6.88 3.39
CA LYS A 64 7.36 -7.32 4.41
C LYS A 64 5.90 -7.20 3.95
N ALA A 65 5.57 -6.16 3.19
CA ALA A 65 4.23 -5.98 2.62
C ALA A 65 3.87 -7.13 1.66
N ARG A 66 4.83 -7.60 0.86
CA ARG A 66 4.66 -8.74 -0.05
C ARG A 66 4.53 -10.06 0.68
N GLU A 67 5.30 -10.27 1.76
CA GLU A 67 5.12 -11.45 2.61
C GLU A 67 3.69 -11.53 3.16
N LYS A 68 3.18 -10.42 3.70
CA LYS A 68 1.82 -10.33 4.25
C LYS A 68 0.74 -10.47 3.20
N TRP A 69 0.97 -9.89 2.03
CA TRP A 69 0.08 -10.09 0.88
C TRP A 69 -0.01 -11.57 0.50
N GLY A 70 1.13 -12.28 0.48
CA GLY A 70 1.20 -13.71 0.19
C GLY A 70 0.47 -14.59 1.20
N THR A 71 0.40 -14.18 2.47
CA THR A 71 -0.37 -14.87 3.52
C THR A 71 -1.82 -14.41 3.64
N SER A 72 -2.30 -13.56 2.72
CA SER A 72 -3.64 -12.94 2.79
C SER A 72 -3.87 -12.07 4.04
N ASP A 73 -2.80 -11.67 4.72
CA ASP A 73 -2.80 -10.71 5.84
C ASP A 73 -2.89 -9.27 5.29
N PHE A 74 -3.99 -8.95 4.62
CA PHE A 74 -4.09 -7.73 3.80
C PHE A 74 -3.97 -6.43 4.61
N GLU A 75 -4.48 -6.39 5.83
CA GLU A 75 -4.36 -5.21 6.71
C GLU A 75 -2.90 -4.89 7.01
N TYR A 76 -2.12 -5.88 7.42
CA TYR A 76 -0.67 -5.71 7.63
C TYR A 76 0.07 -5.40 6.34
N SER A 77 -0.33 -6.01 5.21
CA SER A 77 0.24 -5.68 3.90
C SER A 77 0.03 -4.21 3.53
N ILE A 78 -1.18 -3.69 3.74
CA ILE A 78 -1.55 -2.28 3.53
C ILE A 78 -0.68 -1.36 4.38
N ASP A 79 -0.53 -1.65 5.68
CA ASP A 79 0.27 -0.83 6.60
C ASP A 79 1.74 -0.77 6.19
N TYR A 80 2.33 -1.93 5.89
CA TYR A 80 3.72 -1.99 5.46
C TYR A 80 3.95 -1.32 4.11
N ALA A 81 3.03 -1.49 3.15
CA ALA A 81 3.12 -0.82 1.85
C ALA A 81 3.02 0.71 1.97
N ARG A 82 2.13 1.24 2.84
CA ARG A 82 2.06 2.67 3.13
C ARG A 82 3.37 3.20 3.72
N LYS A 83 3.96 2.44 4.66
CA LYS A 83 5.23 2.81 5.28
C LYS A 83 6.39 2.79 4.30
N ALA A 84 6.47 1.77 3.44
CA ALA A 84 7.45 1.66 2.38
C ALA A 84 7.37 2.85 1.40
N LYS A 85 6.15 3.20 0.97
CA LYS A 85 5.92 4.36 0.10
C LYS A 85 6.41 5.65 0.75
N ALA A 86 6.00 5.93 1.99
CA ALA A 86 6.37 7.16 2.69
C ALA A 86 7.89 7.29 2.87
N LEU A 87 8.57 6.19 3.22
CA LEU A 87 10.02 6.16 3.33
C LEU A 87 10.71 6.35 1.97
N SER A 88 10.18 5.75 0.91
CA SER A 88 10.71 5.95 -0.45
C SER A 88 10.62 7.41 -0.89
N GLU A 89 9.48 8.05 -0.65
CA GLU A 89 9.27 9.48 -0.94
C GLU A 89 10.25 10.35 -0.15
N LYS A 90 10.45 10.05 1.14
CA LYS A 90 11.41 10.75 2.00
C LYS A 90 12.87 10.52 1.56
N ALA A 91 13.21 9.30 1.16
CA ALA A 91 14.53 8.95 0.65
C ALA A 91 14.85 9.75 -0.61
N ARG A 92 13.89 9.80 -1.55
CA ARG A 92 14.00 10.60 -2.77
C ARG A 92 14.14 12.09 -2.45
N GLU A 93 13.29 12.63 -1.59
CA GLU A 93 13.32 14.04 -1.21
C GLU A 93 14.70 14.45 -0.66
N ARG A 94 15.25 13.66 0.28
CA ARG A 94 16.57 13.91 0.87
C ARG A 94 17.69 13.85 -0.16
N SER A 95 17.60 12.91 -1.11
CA SER A 95 18.65 12.69 -2.11
C SER A 95 18.70 13.78 -3.18
N LEU A 96 17.62 14.55 -3.33
CA LEU A 96 17.51 15.67 -4.26
C LEU A 96 17.81 17.03 -3.61
N LYS A 97 17.91 17.10 -2.27
CA LYS A 97 18.32 18.33 -1.58
C LYS A 97 19.79 18.63 -1.86
N PRO A 98 20.18 19.90 -2.09
CA PRO A 98 21.58 20.28 -2.10
C PRO A 98 22.22 19.95 -0.75
N GLU A 99 23.45 19.44 -0.75
CA GLU A 99 24.25 19.32 0.47
C GLU A 99 24.62 20.74 0.95
N GLU A 100 24.32 21.04 2.22
CA GLU A 100 24.71 22.30 2.89
C GLU A 100 26.12 22.22 3.47
#